data_AF-A0A7J9ARR4-F1
#
_entry.id   AF-A0A7J9ARR4-F1
#
_cell.length_a   1.000
_cell.length_b   1.000
_cell.length_c   1.000
_cell.angle_alpha   90.00
_cell.angle_beta   90.00
_cell.angle_gamma   90.00
#
_symmetry.space_group_name_H-M   'P 1'
#
loop_
_entity.id
_entity.type
_entity.pdbx_description
1 polymer ?
#
loop_
_entity_poly.entity_id
_entity_poly.type
_entity_poly.pdbx_seq_one_letter_code
_entity_poly.pdbx_strand_id
1 'polypeptide(L)'
;VLGIRPYIPQSKGLKIFKRKWKSRIHSSSTKLNIFGYWAYDTIWALAKAVEMIPQESSSVNGENHHRNTSQFPVIKVSKRGKMILNGLLKTKFKGLSGDFSLVGGQLQASTFEIINVIDNEEKVIGYWTLENGLTRKPDKAKNGKSMSKYELKPPIWPGNTKDIPRGWTTPIGGKKLKIAVPHKPGFEAYLKVARDPYTKEFIITGFSHDVFEEALALLPFPVPHKLIPFSIGPNAGTYDELLSYVKNQTYDAAVGDITILANRSQYVDFTLPYLQSDVSMVVKIKDDESNNMWIFLKPLSWDLWLTTGVAFVCTGLVVWILEHRINNEFRGSAHQQVGTVFWFSFSILVFAHSK
;
A
#
# COMPACT_ATOMS: atom_id res chain seq x y z
N VAL A 1 5.44 13.66 17.41
CA VAL A 1 6.44 12.60 17.68
C VAL A 1 7.22 12.95 18.93
N LEU A 2 7.44 12.01 19.85
CA LEU A 2 8.33 12.24 21.00
C LEU A 2 9.75 11.81 20.65
N GLY A 3 10.72 12.63 21.03
CA GLY A 3 12.14 12.37 20.83
C GLY A 3 12.93 12.62 22.11
N ILE A 4 14.18 12.14 22.12
CA ILE A 4 15.14 12.36 23.20
C ILE A 4 16.43 12.90 22.61
N ARG A 5 17.09 13.82 23.33
CA ARG A 5 18.45 14.25 22.98
C ARG A 5 19.25 14.62 24.23
N PRO A 6 20.58 14.53 24.23
CA PRO A 6 21.38 14.93 25.39
C PRO A 6 21.23 16.43 25.69
N TYR A 7 21.13 16.78 26.97
CA TYR A 7 21.01 18.15 27.43
C TYR A 7 22.36 18.87 27.40
N ILE A 8 22.35 20.09 26.86
CA ILE A 8 23.52 20.97 26.86
C ILE A 8 23.27 22.11 27.87
N PRO A 9 23.98 22.13 29.01
CA PRO A 9 23.82 23.17 30.02
C PRO A 9 24.12 24.57 29.45
N GLN A 10 23.26 25.54 29.75
CA GLN A 10 23.47 26.93 29.32
C GLN A 10 24.54 27.64 30.17
N SER A 11 25.81 27.27 29.96
CA SER A 11 26.95 27.86 30.65
C SER A 11 27.36 29.21 30.05
N LYS A 12 28.05 30.05 30.84
CA LYS A 12 28.68 31.29 30.35
C LYS A 12 29.66 30.99 29.19
N GLY A 13 30.43 29.91 29.31
CA GLY A 13 31.37 29.45 28.28
C GLY A 13 30.68 29.12 26.95
N LEU A 14 29.54 28.42 26.99
CA LEU A 14 28.75 28.11 25.80
C LEU A 14 28.22 29.37 25.10
N LYS A 15 27.76 30.36 25.87
CA LYS A 15 27.30 31.65 25.30
C LYS A 15 28.45 32.39 24.60
N ILE A 16 29.62 32.43 25.22
CA ILE A 16 30.82 33.05 24.64
C ILE A 16 31.25 32.31 23.37
N PHE A 17 31.28 30.97 23.41
CA PHE A 17 31.62 30.14 22.25
C PHE A 17 30.65 30.37 21.09
N LYS A 18 29.33 30.31 21.35
CA LYS A 18 28.30 30.59 20.32
C LYS A 18 28.46 31.96 19.69
N ARG A 19 28.79 33.00 20.49
CA ARG A 19 29.07 34.35 19.98
C ARG A 19 30.30 34.36 19.07
N LYS A 20 31.41 33.76 19.50
CA LYS A 20 32.65 33.67 18.72
C LYS A 20 32.48 32.85 17.43
N TRP A 21 31.70 31.78 17.49
CA TRP A 21 31.38 30.92 16.34
C TRP A 21 30.61 31.70 15.27
N LYS A 22 29.53 32.39 15.69
CA LYS A 22 28.72 33.25 14.80
C LYS A 22 29.52 34.40 14.18
N SER A 23 30.46 35.00 14.91
CA SER A 23 31.24 36.13 14.39
C SER A 23 32.33 35.72 13.40
N ARG A 24 32.83 34.48 13.47
CA ARG A 24 33.96 34.01 12.66
C ARG A 24 33.55 33.24 11.42
N ILE A 25 32.38 32.61 11.43
CA ILE A 25 31.87 31.84 10.28
C ILE A 25 30.77 32.67 9.63
N HIS A 26 31.06 33.22 8.44
CA HIS A 26 30.18 34.09 7.65
C HIS A 26 28.91 33.40 7.08
N SER A 27 28.59 32.20 7.55
CA SER A 27 27.40 31.46 7.13
C SER A 27 26.32 31.61 8.20
N SER A 28 25.35 32.46 7.90
CA SER A 28 24.16 32.75 8.72
C SER A 28 23.26 31.53 9.01
N SER A 29 23.58 30.33 8.49
CA SER A 29 22.64 29.21 8.40
C SER A 29 22.95 27.95 9.24
N THR A 30 24.16 27.73 9.76
CA THR A 30 24.47 26.46 10.43
C THR A 30 24.40 26.57 11.96
N LYS A 31 23.21 26.31 12.50
CA LYS A 31 23.05 25.99 13.93
C LYS A 31 23.93 24.77 14.23
N LEU A 32 24.93 24.92 15.11
CA LEU A 32 25.86 23.85 15.43
C LEU A 32 25.10 22.66 16.04
N ASN A 33 25.27 21.48 15.45
CA ASN A 33 24.70 20.22 15.96
C ASN A 33 25.46 19.78 17.23
N ILE A 34 24.87 18.88 18.02
CA ILE A 34 25.44 18.33 19.25
C ILE A 34 26.85 17.76 19.05
N PHE A 35 27.09 17.08 17.93
CA PHE A 35 28.39 16.52 17.59
C PHE A 35 29.49 17.59 17.49
N GLY A 36 29.15 18.83 17.11
CA GLY A 36 30.11 19.94 17.08
C GLY A 36 30.56 20.35 18.48
N TYR A 37 29.66 20.34 19.46
CA TYR A 37 30.03 20.59 20.86
C TYR A 37 30.85 19.44 21.44
N TRP A 38 30.51 18.19 21.11
CA TRP A 38 31.29 17.02 21.51
C TRP A 38 32.69 17.01 20.90
N ALA A 39 32.84 17.40 19.63
CA ALA A 39 34.15 17.52 19.00
C ALA A 39 35.04 18.53 19.74
N TYR A 40 34.48 19.69 20.11
CA TYR A 40 35.20 20.70 20.90
C TYR A 40 35.66 20.14 22.25
N ASP A 41 34.76 19.49 22.99
CA ASP A 41 35.08 18.91 24.30
C ASP A 41 36.10 17.76 24.17
N THR A 42 36.02 16.96 23.10
CA THR A 42 36.96 15.85 22.84
C THR A 42 38.38 16.36 22.62
N ILE A 43 38.57 17.47 21.89
CA ILE A 43 39.89 18.06 21.70
C ILE A 43 40.46 18.59 23.03
N TRP A 44 39.62 19.18 23.88
CA TRP A 44 40.03 19.58 25.22
C TRP A 44 40.41 18.41 26.11
N ALA A 45 39.65 17.31 26.05
CA ALA A 45 39.96 16.08 26.76
C ALA A 45 41.32 15.52 26.32
N LEU A 46 41.58 15.52 25.00
CA LEU A 46 42.85 15.07 24.43
C LEU A 46 44.02 15.96 24.87
N ALA A 47 43.86 17.29 24.80
CA ALA A 47 44.89 18.23 25.23
C ALA A 47 45.26 18.00 26.71
N LYS A 48 44.26 17.90 27.59
CA LYS A 48 44.47 17.59 29.01
C LYS A 48 45.13 16.22 29.21
N ALA A 49 44.74 15.21 28.45
CA ALA A 49 45.34 13.88 28.55
C ALA A 49 46.83 13.89 28.17
N VAL A 50 47.22 14.69 27.18
CA VAL A 50 48.62 14.86 26.79
C VAL A 50 49.41 15.64 27.84
N GLU A 51 48.83 16.69 28.44
CA GLU A 51 49.45 17.47 29.51
C GLU A 51 49.68 16.65 30.80
N MET A 52 48.85 15.63 31.07
CA MET A 52 49.02 14.74 32.22
C MET A 52 50.23 13.79 32.10
N ILE A 53 50.86 13.70 30.93
CA ILE A 53 52.00 12.80 30.70
C ILE A 53 53.28 13.51 31.14
N PRO A 54 54.07 12.95 32.07
CA PRO A 54 55.37 13.49 32.46
C PRO A 54 56.27 13.68 31.24
N GLN A 55 57.03 14.78 31.20
CA GLN A 55 57.93 15.09 30.08
C GLN A 55 59.13 14.14 29.95
N GLU A 56 59.33 13.20 30.88
CA GLU A 56 60.52 12.35 30.87
C GLU A 56 60.38 11.09 29.99
N SER A 57 61.40 10.91 29.14
CA SER A 57 61.67 9.82 28.19
C SER A 57 60.88 9.84 26.87
N SER A 58 61.22 10.80 26.02
CA SER A 58 61.11 10.60 24.57
C SER A 58 62.03 9.46 24.12
N SER A 59 61.56 8.22 24.16
CA SER A 59 62.10 7.16 23.30
C SER A 59 61.09 6.87 22.20
N VAL A 60 60.90 7.84 21.30
CA VAL A 60 60.49 7.46 19.94
C VAL A 60 61.75 6.89 19.31
N ASN A 61 61.99 5.59 19.50
CA ASN A 61 62.93 4.88 18.66
C ASN A 61 62.30 4.82 17.27
N GLY A 62 62.52 5.88 16.50
CA GLY A 62 62.39 5.84 15.05
C GLY A 62 63.51 4.98 14.51
N GLU A 63 63.35 3.67 14.58
CA GLU A 63 64.17 2.77 13.77
C GLU A 63 63.81 3.04 12.31
N ASN A 64 64.73 3.68 11.60
CA ASN A 64 64.72 3.78 10.15
C ASN A 64 64.87 2.37 9.57
N HIS A 65 63.76 1.67 9.34
CA HIS A 65 63.78 0.43 8.60
C HIS A 65 63.56 0.68 7.12
N HIS A 66 64.60 0.38 6.34
CA HIS A 66 64.50 0.08 4.91
C HIS A 66 63.30 -0.83 4.68
N ARG A 67 62.33 -0.36 3.89
CA ARG A 67 61.13 -1.11 3.53
C ARG A 67 61.51 -2.23 2.55
N ASN A 68 61.62 -3.47 3.03
CA ASN A 68 61.51 -4.65 2.17
C ASN A 68 60.02 -4.97 1.99
N THR A 69 59.56 -4.99 0.75
CA THR A 69 58.16 -4.94 0.30
C THR A 69 57.38 -6.27 0.42
N SER A 70 57.82 -7.22 1.25
CA SER A 70 57.22 -8.56 1.30
C SER A 70 56.88 -9.10 2.70
N GLN A 71 56.96 -8.29 3.76
CA GLN A 71 56.47 -8.69 5.10
C GLN A 71 55.21 -7.91 5.48
N PHE A 72 54.17 -8.64 5.92
CA PHE A 72 53.01 -8.04 6.56
C PHE A 72 53.49 -7.12 7.70
N PRO A 73 53.05 -5.85 7.75
CA PRO A 73 53.53 -4.92 8.76
C PRO A 73 53.10 -5.41 10.15
N VAL A 74 54.07 -5.82 10.97
CA VAL A 74 53.86 -6.11 12.38
C VAL A 74 53.37 -4.84 13.06
N ILE A 75 52.12 -4.84 13.52
CA ILE A 75 51.49 -3.69 14.17
C ILE A 75 52.17 -3.45 15.52
N LYS A 76 53.12 -2.50 15.56
CA LYS A 76 53.78 -2.07 16.80
C LYS A 76 52.82 -1.19 17.62
N VAL A 77 52.60 -1.53 18.89
CA VAL A 77 51.74 -0.76 19.81
C VAL A 77 52.58 0.32 20.50
N SER A 78 52.19 1.59 20.37
CA SER A 78 52.87 2.72 21.02
C SER A 78 52.72 2.68 22.54
N LYS A 79 53.85 2.68 23.27
CA LYS A 79 53.87 2.82 24.74
C LYS A 79 53.24 4.15 25.19
N ARG A 80 53.49 5.23 24.45
CA ARG A 80 52.93 6.56 24.69
C ARG A 80 51.43 6.60 24.43
N GLY A 81 50.95 5.85 23.42
CA GLY A 81 49.51 5.70 23.15
C GLY A 81 48.75 5.12 24.33
N LYS A 82 49.31 4.12 25.03
CA LYS A 82 48.71 3.56 26.27
C LYS A 82 48.64 4.61 27.40
N MET A 83 49.67 5.44 27.53
CA MET A 83 49.69 6.52 28.52
C MET A 83 48.65 7.60 28.21
N ILE A 84 48.54 8.03 26.95
CA ILE A 84 47.51 8.98 26.50
C ILE A 84 46.11 8.41 26.76
N LEU A 85 45.87 7.15 26.42
CA LEU A 85 44.59 6.49 26.65
C LEU A 85 44.22 6.47 28.14
N ASN A 86 45.18 6.13 29.02
CA ASN A 86 44.97 6.15 30.46
C ASN A 86 44.69 7.56 30.98
N GLY A 87 45.43 8.57 30.49
CA GLY A 87 45.17 9.98 30.79
C GLY A 87 43.75 10.38 30.38
N LEU A 88 43.34 10.05 29.15
CA LEU A 88 42.03 10.38 28.58
C LEU A 88 40.88 9.75 29.38
N LEU A 89 41.01 8.47 29.77
CA LEU A 89 40.01 7.79 30.62
C LEU A 89 39.90 8.40 32.03
N LYS A 90 40.97 9.02 32.54
CA LYS A 90 40.98 9.72 33.84
C LYS A 90 40.52 11.17 33.77
N THR A 91 40.45 11.77 32.57
CA THR A 91 40.06 13.17 32.43
C THR A 91 38.61 13.39 32.86
N LYS A 92 38.43 14.36 33.76
CA LYS A 92 37.12 14.87 34.17
C LYS A 92 37.17 16.39 34.16
N PHE A 93 36.26 17.03 33.45
CA PHE A 93 36.17 18.49 33.41
C PHE A 93 34.80 18.95 32.93
N LYS A 94 34.52 20.23 33.10
CA LYS A 94 33.28 20.84 32.59
C LYS A 94 33.53 21.47 31.23
N GLY A 95 33.00 20.85 30.18
CA GLY A 95 33.09 21.30 28.79
C GLY A 95 31.92 22.21 28.39
N LEU A 96 31.76 22.41 27.09
CA LEU A 96 30.63 23.13 26.49
C LEU A 96 29.34 22.30 26.57
N SER A 97 29.45 20.99 26.46
CA SER A 97 28.32 20.05 26.44
C SER A 97 27.87 19.61 27.83
N GLY A 98 28.57 20.05 28.88
CA GLY A 98 28.31 19.66 30.27
C GLY A 98 29.53 19.03 30.92
N ASP A 99 29.31 18.14 31.89
CA ASP A 99 30.39 17.44 32.57
C ASP A 99 30.91 16.31 31.67
N PHE A 100 32.19 16.38 31.32
CA PHE A 100 32.87 15.39 30.52
C PHE A 100 33.45 14.31 31.44
N SER A 101 33.00 13.08 31.25
CA SER A 101 33.52 11.88 31.92
C SER A 101 33.32 10.68 31.01
N LEU A 102 34.34 9.82 30.92
CA LEU A 102 34.30 8.60 30.12
C LEU A 102 34.15 7.39 31.04
N VAL A 103 33.13 6.56 30.78
CA VAL A 103 32.93 5.28 31.47
C VAL A 103 33.01 4.18 30.42
N GLY A 104 33.93 3.23 30.59
CA GLY A 104 34.17 2.18 29.58
C GLY A 104 34.60 2.73 28.21
N GLY A 105 35.18 3.94 28.16
CA GLY A 105 35.57 4.61 26.91
C GLY A 105 34.43 5.37 26.20
N GLN A 106 33.23 5.43 26.78
CA GLN A 106 32.08 6.14 26.22
C GLN A 106 31.74 7.40 27.03
N LEU A 107 31.29 8.45 26.35
CA LEU A 107 30.83 9.68 26.99
C LEU A 107 29.55 9.42 27.78
N GLN A 108 29.61 9.63 29.08
CA GLN A 108 28.45 9.48 29.95
C GLN A 108 27.65 10.79 29.95
N ALA A 109 26.54 10.83 29.21
CA ALA A 109 25.58 11.93 29.30
C ALA A 109 24.77 11.82 30.60
N SER A 110 24.84 12.86 31.45
CA SER A 110 24.17 12.87 32.76
C SER A 110 22.70 13.30 32.70
N THR A 111 22.31 14.03 31.65
CA THR A 111 20.97 14.62 31.51
C THR A 111 20.51 14.56 30.05
N PHE A 112 19.24 14.18 29.85
CA PHE A 112 18.59 14.16 28.54
C PHE A 112 17.40 15.12 28.53
N GLU A 113 17.17 15.78 27.39
CA GLU A 113 15.95 16.52 27.08
C GLU A 113 14.93 15.59 26.44
N ILE A 114 13.68 15.70 26.87
CA ILE A 114 12.54 15.08 26.22
C ILE A 114 11.86 16.15 25.37
N ILE A 115 11.81 15.90 24.07
CA ILE A 115 11.25 16.81 23.09
C ILE A 115 9.97 16.25 22.50
N ASN A 116 9.00 17.13 22.33
CA ASN A 116 7.79 16.89 21.58
C ASN A 116 7.89 17.64 20.25
N VAL A 117 7.92 16.89 19.16
CA VAL A 117 8.03 17.38 17.78
C VAL A 117 6.63 17.41 17.17
N ILE A 118 6.18 18.60 16.79
CA ILE A 118 4.87 18.84 16.17
C ILE A 118 5.11 19.67 14.92
N ASP A 119 4.61 19.20 13.79
CA ASP A 119 4.88 19.78 12.47
C ASP A 119 6.39 19.97 12.27
N ASN A 120 6.87 21.23 12.26
CA ASN A 120 8.28 21.59 12.12
C ASN A 120 8.88 22.22 13.39
N GLU A 121 8.19 22.18 14.53
CA GLU A 121 8.66 22.76 15.79
C GLU A 121 9.01 21.70 16.84
N GLU A 122 10.13 21.92 17.54
CA GLU A 122 10.55 21.13 18.69
C GLU A 122 10.24 21.87 20.00
N LYS A 123 9.44 21.26 20.88
CA LYS A 123 9.15 21.80 22.21
C LYS A 123 9.68 20.87 23.31
N VAL A 124 10.55 21.40 24.17
CA VAL A 124 11.07 20.64 25.33
C VAL A 124 9.97 20.51 26.39
N ILE A 125 9.58 19.27 26.67
CA ILE A 125 8.54 18.93 27.64
C ILE A 125 9.11 18.56 29.01
N GLY A 126 10.36 18.16 29.09
CA GLY A 126 11.08 17.98 30.35
C GLY A 126 12.45 17.37 30.15
N TYR A 127 13.00 16.85 31.24
CA TYR A 127 14.36 16.33 31.32
C TYR A 127 14.34 14.96 32.03
N TRP A 128 15.35 14.14 31.73
CA TRP A 128 15.61 12.90 32.46
C TRP A 128 17.03 12.91 32.99
N THR A 129 17.23 12.58 34.25
CA THR A 129 18.54 12.36 34.87
C THR A 129 18.59 11.00 35.56
N LEU A 130 19.78 10.44 35.68
CA LEU A 130 19.97 9.14 36.33
C LEU A 130 19.51 9.14 37.80
N GLU A 131 19.73 10.24 38.53
CA GLU A 131 19.42 10.35 39.95
C GLU A 131 17.94 10.63 40.24
N ASN A 132 17.29 11.46 39.42
CA ASN A 132 15.96 12.00 39.71
C ASN A 132 14.86 11.49 38.75
N GLY A 133 15.22 10.71 37.72
CA GLY A 133 14.29 10.28 36.69
C GLY A 133 13.72 11.46 35.90
N LEU A 134 12.41 11.45 35.61
CA LEU A 134 11.72 12.48 34.83
C LEU A 134 11.47 13.74 35.65
N THR A 135 11.99 14.88 35.21
CA THR A 135 11.88 16.17 35.89
C THR A 135 11.55 17.32 34.94
N ARG A 136 10.94 18.38 35.46
CA ARG A 136 10.60 19.59 34.68
C ARG A 136 11.78 20.51 34.43
N LYS A 137 12.79 20.46 35.30
CA LYS A 137 13.99 21.31 35.26
C LYS A 137 15.22 20.45 35.59
N PRO A 138 16.37 20.70 34.94
CA PRO A 138 17.58 19.90 35.14
C PRO A 138 18.18 20.08 36.56
N ASP A 139 18.01 21.25 37.19
CA ASP A 139 18.76 21.62 38.41
C ASP A 139 17.96 21.55 39.74
N LYS A 140 16.82 20.86 39.81
CA LYS A 140 16.07 20.75 41.07
C LYS A 140 16.17 19.36 41.69
N ALA A 141 17.01 19.25 42.72
CA ALA A 141 16.91 18.22 43.74
C ALA A 141 16.83 18.86 45.14
N LYS A 142 15.93 18.29 45.95
CA LYS A 142 15.76 18.40 47.42
C LYS A 142 15.00 19.63 47.95
N ASN A 143 13.71 19.44 48.20
CA ASN A 143 13.15 19.34 49.56
C ASN A 143 11.65 19.05 49.50
N GLY A 144 11.20 18.10 50.33
CA GLY A 144 9.81 18.01 50.76
C GLY A 144 8.88 17.21 49.86
N LYS A 145 8.50 16.03 50.37
CA LYS A 145 7.21 15.33 50.17
C LYS A 145 6.24 16.02 49.19
N SER A 146 6.22 15.58 47.94
CA SER A 146 4.98 15.59 47.15
C SER A 146 5.03 14.46 46.14
N MET A 147 4.16 13.48 46.35
CA MET A 147 3.85 12.34 45.47
C MET A 147 3.05 12.78 44.23
N SER A 148 3.29 13.99 43.67
CA SER A 148 2.72 14.39 42.39
C SER A 148 3.62 13.91 41.24
N LYS A 149 3.55 12.59 41.02
CA LYS A 149 3.65 11.88 39.73
C LYS A 149 4.24 12.75 38.58
N TYR A 150 5.57 12.74 38.43
CA TYR A 150 6.33 13.14 37.23
C TYR A 150 5.78 14.36 36.45
N GLU A 151 6.09 15.58 36.90
CA GLU A 151 5.66 16.84 36.25
C GLU A 151 6.41 17.16 34.95
N LEU A 152 6.39 16.27 33.96
CA LEU A 152 6.66 16.71 32.59
C LEU A 152 5.59 17.73 32.19
N LYS A 153 5.97 18.72 31.37
CA LYS A 153 4.94 19.53 30.70
C LYS A 153 4.10 18.57 29.87
N PRO A 154 2.76 18.73 29.87
CA PRO A 154 1.92 17.88 29.05
C PRO A 154 2.38 17.99 27.59
N PRO A 155 2.48 16.86 26.86
CA PRO A 155 2.73 16.92 25.43
C PRO A 155 1.60 17.72 24.78
N ILE A 156 1.97 18.49 23.77
CA ILE A 156 1.03 19.19 22.91
C ILE A 156 0.72 18.24 21.75
N TRP A 157 -0.55 18.09 21.45
CA TRP A 157 -1.04 17.22 20.39
C TRP A 157 -1.20 18.02 19.07
N PRO A 158 -1.32 17.33 17.92
CA PRO A 158 -1.64 17.98 16.65
C PRO A 158 -2.85 18.92 16.79
N GLY A 159 -2.79 20.12 16.19
CA GLY A 159 -3.80 21.17 16.42
C GLY A 159 -3.53 22.06 17.64
N ASN A 160 -2.35 21.98 18.24
CA ASN A 160 -1.87 22.84 19.34
C ASN A 160 -2.72 22.73 20.64
N THR A 161 -3.33 21.58 20.89
CA THR A 161 -4.10 21.29 22.11
C THR A 161 -3.27 20.54 23.16
N LYS A 162 -3.57 20.74 24.45
CA LYS A 162 -3.02 19.98 25.58
C LYS A 162 -3.95 18.86 26.05
N ASP A 163 -5.19 18.87 25.55
CA ASP A 163 -6.17 17.85 25.90
C ASP A 163 -5.72 16.52 25.30
N ILE A 164 -5.68 15.49 26.14
CA ILE A 164 -5.32 14.15 25.71
C ILE A 164 -6.41 13.72 24.70
N PRO A 165 -6.05 13.44 23.44
CA PRO A 165 -7.02 13.09 22.43
C PRO A 165 -7.66 11.77 22.85
N ARG A 166 -9.00 11.77 22.97
CA ARG A 166 -9.79 10.57 23.22
C ARG A 166 -9.89 9.82 21.90
N GLY A 167 -8.84 9.06 21.57
CA GLY A 167 -8.67 8.43 20.25
C GLY A 167 -8.16 9.41 19.18
N TRP A 168 -7.92 8.92 17.96
CA TRP A 168 -7.46 9.69 16.80
C TRP A 168 -8.57 10.64 16.27
N THR A 169 -9.07 11.55 17.11
CA THR A 169 -10.08 12.52 16.70
C THR A 169 -9.40 13.68 16.00
N THR A 170 -9.64 13.79 14.70
CA THR A 170 -9.20 14.90 13.85
C THR A 170 -9.73 16.25 14.36
N PRO A 171 -8.99 17.35 14.14
CA PRO A 171 -9.48 18.69 14.47
C PRO A 171 -10.76 18.96 13.69
N ILE A 172 -11.74 19.61 14.32
CA ILE A 172 -13.01 20.04 13.71
C ILE A 172 -12.79 21.00 12.52
N GLY A 173 -11.54 21.48 12.30
CA GLY A 173 -11.10 22.26 11.14
C GLY A 173 -9.95 21.63 10.31
N GLY A 174 -9.76 20.30 10.34
CA GLY A 174 -8.73 19.60 9.56
C GLY A 174 -9.02 19.48 8.06
N LYS A 175 -7.98 19.24 7.26
CA LYS A 175 -8.09 18.97 5.81
C LYS A 175 -8.95 17.71 5.58
N LYS A 176 -10.07 17.84 4.86
CA LYS A 176 -10.91 16.70 4.47
C LYS A 176 -10.16 15.78 3.50
N LEU A 177 -10.30 14.47 3.69
CA LEU A 177 -9.73 13.47 2.79
C LEU A 177 -10.39 13.57 1.41
N LYS A 178 -9.59 13.54 0.35
CA LYS A 178 -10.05 13.52 -1.04
C LYS A 178 -10.17 12.09 -1.51
N ILE A 179 -11.39 11.60 -1.60
CA ILE A 179 -11.66 10.21 -1.99
C ILE A 179 -12.12 10.20 -3.44
N ALA A 180 -11.39 9.49 -4.29
CA ALA A 180 -11.69 9.39 -5.70
C ALA A 180 -12.77 8.33 -5.95
N VAL A 181 -13.72 8.62 -6.83
CA VAL A 181 -14.83 7.73 -7.17
C VAL A 181 -14.88 7.52 -8.68
N PRO A 182 -14.78 6.29 -9.20
CA PRO A 182 -14.84 6.03 -10.63
C PRO A 182 -16.24 6.36 -11.18
N HIS A 183 -16.29 7.22 -12.18
CA HIS A 183 -17.51 7.56 -12.92
C HIS A 183 -17.47 6.91 -14.31
N LYS A 184 -18.28 5.87 -14.51
CA LYS A 184 -18.45 5.18 -15.79
C LYS A 184 -19.81 5.51 -16.40
N PRO A 185 -19.87 6.35 -17.45
CA PRO A 185 -21.11 6.59 -18.18
C PRO A 185 -21.68 5.29 -18.74
N GLY A 186 -22.98 5.03 -18.52
CA GLY A 186 -23.68 3.84 -19.03
C GLY A 186 -23.63 2.60 -18.13
N PHE A 187 -22.93 2.63 -16.99
CA PHE A 187 -22.92 1.55 -16.02
C PHE A 187 -23.02 2.07 -14.58
N GLU A 188 -24.26 2.17 -14.08
CA GLU A 188 -24.58 2.79 -12.78
C GLU A 188 -24.84 1.77 -11.65
N ALA A 189 -24.57 0.47 -11.88
CA ALA A 189 -24.96 -0.59 -10.96
C ALA A 189 -24.27 -0.50 -9.58
N TYR A 190 -23.00 -0.09 -9.54
CA TYR A 190 -22.22 0.03 -8.29
C TYR A 190 -22.09 1.48 -7.81
N LEU A 191 -22.00 2.43 -8.74
CA LEU A 191 -21.83 3.85 -8.47
C LEU A 191 -22.56 4.66 -9.53
N LYS A 192 -23.33 5.62 -9.05
CA LYS A 192 -24.02 6.64 -9.84
C LYS A 192 -23.54 8.00 -9.40
N VAL A 193 -23.04 8.76 -10.37
CA VAL A 193 -22.62 10.14 -10.17
C VAL A 193 -23.59 11.03 -10.94
N ALA A 194 -24.45 11.71 -10.20
CA ALA A 194 -25.32 12.74 -10.74
C ALA A 194 -24.73 14.12 -10.44
N ARG A 195 -25.14 15.12 -11.21
CA ARG A 195 -24.80 16.52 -10.93
C ARG A 195 -26.06 17.24 -10.50
N ASP A 196 -26.03 17.88 -9.34
CA ASP A 196 -27.12 18.68 -8.86
C ASP A 196 -27.34 19.88 -9.81
N PRO A 197 -28.56 20.07 -10.34
CA PRO A 197 -28.86 21.16 -11.28
C PRO A 197 -28.74 22.56 -10.66
N TYR A 198 -28.88 22.70 -9.35
CA TYR A 198 -28.86 23.99 -8.65
C TYR A 198 -27.48 24.30 -8.06
N THR A 199 -26.91 23.36 -7.31
CA THR A 199 -25.63 23.57 -6.60
C THR A 199 -24.40 23.30 -7.48
N LYS A 200 -24.60 22.61 -8.62
CA LYS A 200 -23.54 22.10 -9.51
C LYS A 200 -22.58 21.10 -8.84
N GLU A 201 -22.84 20.69 -7.61
CA GLU A 201 -22.07 19.67 -6.91
C GLU A 201 -22.41 18.26 -7.43
N PHE A 202 -21.49 17.33 -7.21
CA PHE A 202 -21.70 15.94 -7.59
C PHE A 202 -22.40 15.19 -6.46
N ILE A 203 -23.55 14.60 -6.78
CA ILE A 203 -24.27 13.69 -5.90
C ILE A 203 -23.82 12.28 -6.26
N ILE A 204 -23.16 11.61 -5.33
CA ILE A 204 -22.63 10.27 -5.50
C ILE A 204 -23.49 9.32 -4.68
N THR A 205 -24.00 8.28 -5.33
CA THR A 205 -24.90 7.28 -4.75
C THR A 205 -24.58 5.91 -5.32
N GLY A 206 -25.01 4.83 -4.67
CA GLY A 206 -24.88 3.46 -5.19
C GLY A 206 -24.22 2.51 -4.20
N PHE A 207 -24.21 1.23 -4.54
CA PHE A 207 -23.79 0.17 -3.64
C PHE A 207 -22.40 0.38 -3.00
N SER A 208 -21.38 0.74 -3.80
CA SER A 208 -20.03 0.95 -3.27
C SER A 208 -19.92 2.19 -2.37
N HIS A 209 -20.76 3.19 -2.60
CA HIS A 209 -20.85 4.38 -1.75
C HIS A 209 -21.48 4.01 -0.40
N ASP A 210 -22.58 3.26 -0.42
CA ASP A 210 -23.31 2.90 0.80
C ASP A 210 -22.47 1.98 1.70
N VAL A 211 -21.77 1.00 1.12
CA VAL A 211 -20.81 0.15 1.85
C VAL A 211 -19.71 0.99 2.49
N PHE A 212 -19.23 2.02 1.80
CA PHE A 212 -18.18 2.90 2.31
C PHE A 212 -18.68 3.75 3.48
N GLU A 213 -19.86 4.36 3.36
CA GLU A 213 -20.47 5.15 4.45
C GLU A 213 -20.77 4.28 5.68
N GLU A 214 -21.28 3.06 5.50
CA GLU A 214 -21.52 2.12 6.60
C GLU A 214 -20.20 1.70 7.28
N ALA A 215 -19.15 1.45 6.50
CA ALA A 215 -17.83 1.16 7.05
C ALA A 215 -17.28 2.34 7.88
N LEU A 216 -17.51 3.58 7.43
CA LEU A 216 -17.15 4.77 8.20
C LEU A 216 -17.99 4.94 9.47
N ALA A 217 -19.28 4.61 9.43
CA ALA A 217 -20.19 4.71 10.57
C ALA A 217 -19.80 3.77 11.73
N LEU A 218 -19.16 2.63 11.41
CA LEU A 218 -18.63 1.69 12.41
C LEU A 218 -17.33 2.15 13.07
N LEU A 219 -16.65 3.16 12.52
CA LEU A 219 -15.41 3.66 13.11
C LEU A 219 -15.70 4.41 14.41
N PRO A 220 -14.86 4.26 15.44
CA PRO A 220 -15.03 4.97 16.71
C PRO A 220 -14.68 6.47 16.62
N PHE A 221 -14.40 6.98 15.42
CA PHE A 221 -14.04 8.37 15.15
C PHE A 221 -14.60 8.82 13.79
N PRO A 222 -14.99 10.11 13.66
CA PRO A 222 -15.45 10.66 12.39
C PRO A 222 -14.28 10.79 11.41
N VAL A 223 -14.54 10.52 10.13
CA VAL A 223 -13.57 10.68 9.04
C VAL A 223 -14.10 11.74 8.06
N PRO A 224 -13.72 13.03 8.24
CA PRO A 224 -14.13 14.08 7.32
C PRO A 224 -13.53 13.85 5.93
N HIS A 225 -14.39 13.61 4.95
CA HIS A 225 -13.96 13.32 3.59
C HIS A 225 -14.82 14.08 2.56
N LYS A 226 -14.33 14.13 1.33
CA LYS A 226 -15.02 14.64 0.16
C LYS A 226 -14.80 13.66 -0.99
N LEU A 227 -15.90 13.20 -1.54
CA LEU A 227 -15.91 12.35 -2.72
C LEU A 227 -15.69 13.21 -3.98
N ILE A 228 -14.80 12.77 -4.86
CA ILE A 228 -14.44 13.47 -6.10
C ILE A 228 -14.56 12.48 -7.25
N PRO A 229 -15.45 12.71 -8.23
CA PRO A 229 -15.61 11.79 -9.35
C PRO A 229 -14.41 11.87 -10.29
N PHE A 230 -14.04 10.71 -10.84
CA PHE A 230 -13.00 10.53 -11.84
C PHE A 230 -13.58 9.80 -13.05
N SER A 231 -13.58 10.45 -14.21
CA SER A 231 -14.20 9.92 -15.42
C SER A 231 -13.40 8.74 -15.99
N ILE A 232 -14.06 7.59 -16.14
CA ILE A 232 -13.49 6.38 -16.73
C ILE A 232 -14.17 6.11 -18.09
N GLY A 233 -13.36 5.90 -19.12
CA GLY A 233 -13.88 5.58 -20.46
C GLY A 233 -12.80 5.67 -21.55
N PRO A 234 -13.12 5.29 -22.79
CA PRO A 234 -12.15 5.20 -23.90
C PRO A 234 -11.42 6.50 -24.20
N ASN A 235 -12.10 7.64 -24.02
CA ASN A 235 -11.56 8.99 -24.26
C ASN A 235 -11.35 9.78 -22.96
N ALA A 236 -11.38 9.11 -21.80
CA ALA A 236 -11.25 9.72 -20.48
C ALA A 236 -10.03 9.10 -19.77
N GLY A 237 -10.22 8.56 -18.56
CA GLY A 237 -9.15 7.88 -17.83
C GLY A 237 -9.39 6.38 -17.65
N THR A 238 -8.38 5.71 -17.09
CA THR A 238 -8.46 4.29 -16.69
C THR A 238 -8.43 4.12 -15.17
N TYR A 239 -8.79 2.93 -14.68
CA TYR A 239 -8.59 2.57 -13.27
C TYR A 239 -7.12 2.64 -12.85
N ASP A 240 -6.21 2.26 -13.73
CA ASP A 240 -4.78 2.24 -13.39
C ASP A 240 -4.27 3.68 -13.23
N GLU A 241 -4.75 4.62 -14.05
CA GLU A 241 -4.51 6.05 -13.88
C GLU A 241 -5.13 6.60 -12.59
N LEU A 242 -6.39 6.23 -12.27
CA LEU A 242 -7.03 6.60 -11.00
C LEU A 242 -6.15 6.21 -9.81
N LEU A 243 -5.66 4.98 -9.78
CA LEU A 243 -4.78 4.48 -8.72
C LEU A 243 -3.40 5.15 -8.73
N SER A 244 -2.89 5.52 -9.91
CA SER A 244 -1.66 6.31 -10.01
C SER A 244 -1.79 7.69 -9.35
N TYR A 245 -2.97 8.33 -9.44
CA TYR A 245 -3.24 9.60 -8.75
C TYR A 245 -3.33 9.43 -7.23
N VAL A 246 -3.79 8.29 -6.73
CA VAL A 246 -3.74 7.95 -5.30
C VAL A 246 -2.28 7.77 -4.85
N LYS A 247 -1.48 7.03 -5.62
CA LYS A 247 -0.03 6.86 -5.34
C LYS A 247 0.71 8.20 -5.28
N ASN A 248 0.39 9.11 -6.20
CA ASN A 248 0.97 10.45 -6.26
C ASN A 248 0.34 11.43 -5.24
N GLN A 249 -0.49 10.96 -4.31
CA GLN A 249 -1.13 11.75 -3.25
C GLN A 249 -2.00 12.91 -3.78
N THR A 250 -2.51 12.80 -5.00
CA THR A 250 -3.50 13.73 -5.55
C THR A 250 -4.87 13.49 -4.91
N TYR A 251 -5.18 12.21 -4.73
CA TYR A 251 -6.28 11.69 -3.92
C TYR A 251 -5.70 10.92 -2.74
N ASP A 252 -6.39 10.93 -1.61
CA ASP A 252 -5.96 10.23 -0.40
C ASP A 252 -6.41 8.76 -0.40
N ALA A 253 -7.53 8.45 -1.08
CA ALA A 253 -8.06 7.09 -1.25
C ALA A 253 -8.95 7.01 -2.50
N ALA A 254 -9.38 5.80 -2.86
CA ALA A 254 -10.38 5.58 -3.91
C ALA A 254 -11.43 4.54 -3.47
N VAL A 255 -12.69 4.75 -3.86
CA VAL A 255 -13.83 3.89 -3.53
C VAL A 255 -14.62 3.58 -4.79
N GLY A 256 -14.90 2.30 -5.05
CA GLY A 256 -15.75 1.88 -6.16
C GLY A 256 -15.59 0.41 -6.54
N ASP A 257 -16.02 0.08 -7.75
CA ASP A 257 -15.92 -1.24 -8.41
C ASP A 257 -14.50 -1.51 -8.93
N ILE A 258 -13.50 -1.34 -8.06
CA ILE A 258 -12.08 -1.50 -8.41
C ILE A 258 -11.67 -2.95 -8.21
N THR A 259 -11.40 -3.66 -9.30
CA THR A 259 -10.86 -5.02 -9.24
C THR A 259 -9.44 -5.02 -8.68
N ILE A 260 -9.21 -5.84 -7.66
CA ILE A 260 -7.91 -6.08 -7.05
C ILE A 260 -7.06 -6.93 -8.00
N LEU A 261 -5.97 -6.37 -8.52
CA LEU A 261 -5.04 -7.04 -9.44
C LEU A 261 -3.60 -6.90 -8.92
N ALA A 262 -2.73 -7.85 -9.26
CA ALA A 262 -1.34 -7.85 -8.82
C ALA A 262 -0.50 -6.67 -9.37
N ASN A 263 -0.84 -6.14 -10.56
CA ASN A 263 -0.21 -4.92 -11.05
C ASN A 263 -0.69 -3.69 -10.25
N ARG A 264 -1.95 -3.68 -9.82
CA ARG A 264 -2.57 -2.57 -9.08
C ARG A 264 -2.07 -2.44 -7.65
N SER A 265 -1.71 -3.56 -7.01
CA SER A 265 -1.11 -3.58 -5.67
C SER A 265 0.27 -2.93 -5.61
N GLN A 266 0.89 -2.59 -6.75
CA GLN A 266 2.13 -1.79 -6.78
C GLN A 266 1.87 -0.28 -6.71
N TYR A 267 0.62 0.16 -6.88
CA TYR A 267 0.23 1.57 -6.76
C TYR A 267 -0.35 1.89 -5.39
N VAL A 268 -1.19 1.01 -4.87
CA VAL A 268 -1.97 1.22 -3.63
C VAL A 268 -2.11 -0.07 -2.83
N ASP A 269 -2.36 0.07 -1.53
CA ASP A 269 -2.83 -1.02 -0.69
C ASP A 269 -4.35 -1.14 -0.77
N PHE A 270 -4.87 -2.37 -0.78
CA PHE A 270 -6.30 -2.67 -0.86
C PHE A 270 -6.86 -3.13 0.48
N THR A 271 -8.13 -2.83 0.73
CA THR A 271 -8.90 -3.45 1.81
C THR A 271 -9.26 -4.88 1.46
N LEU A 272 -9.86 -5.60 2.42
CA LEU A 272 -10.53 -6.84 2.10
C LEU A 272 -11.65 -6.57 1.08
N PRO A 273 -11.83 -7.44 0.06
CA PRO A 273 -12.89 -7.26 -0.92
C PRO A 273 -14.25 -7.45 -0.25
N TYR A 274 -15.17 -6.52 -0.53
CA TYR A 274 -16.56 -6.60 -0.06
C TYR A 274 -17.51 -7.25 -1.08
N LEU A 275 -17.02 -7.49 -2.31
CA LEU A 275 -17.70 -8.23 -3.37
C LEU A 275 -16.75 -9.29 -3.93
N GLN A 276 -17.27 -10.49 -4.12
CA GLN A 276 -16.53 -11.55 -4.80
C GLN A 276 -16.52 -11.28 -6.31
N SER A 277 -15.34 -11.31 -6.93
CA SER A 277 -15.21 -11.26 -8.38
C SER A 277 -15.31 -12.67 -8.93
N ASP A 278 -16.20 -12.89 -9.89
CA ASP A 278 -16.28 -14.13 -10.66
C ASP A 278 -16.34 -13.81 -12.16
N VAL A 279 -15.81 -14.72 -12.99
CA VAL A 279 -15.79 -14.59 -14.44
C VAL A 279 -16.78 -15.57 -15.03
N SER A 280 -17.82 -15.05 -15.69
CA SER A 280 -18.87 -15.85 -16.33
C SER A 280 -18.96 -15.56 -17.82
N MET A 281 -19.24 -16.60 -18.62
CA MET A 281 -19.49 -16.45 -20.05
C MET A 281 -20.97 -16.19 -20.31
N VAL A 282 -21.29 -15.02 -20.85
CA VAL A 282 -22.65 -14.71 -21.32
C VAL A 282 -22.76 -15.14 -22.78
N VAL A 283 -23.64 -16.10 -23.06
CA VAL A 283 -23.92 -16.57 -24.41
C VAL A 283 -25.33 -16.16 -24.80
N LYS A 284 -25.50 -15.69 -26.04
CA LYS A 284 -26.83 -15.44 -26.59
C LYS A 284 -27.61 -16.76 -26.60
N ILE A 285 -28.73 -16.79 -25.90
CA ILE A 285 -29.68 -17.90 -25.99
C ILE A 285 -30.10 -17.99 -27.46
N LYS A 286 -29.81 -19.14 -28.08
CA LYS A 286 -30.36 -19.45 -29.40
C LYS A 286 -31.80 -19.86 -29.19
N ASP A 287 -32.69 -19.35 -30.03
CA ASP A 287 -34.08 -19.78 -30.02
C ASP A 287 -34.12 -21.30 -30.20
N ASP A 288 -34.94 -21.95 -29.37
CA ASP A 288 -35.07 -23.39 -29.40
C ASP A 288 -35.80 -23.81 -30.68
N GLU A 289 -35.08 -24.38 -31.64
CA GLU A 289 -35.66 -24.93 -32.87
C GLU A 289 -36.53 -26.18 -32.63
N SER A 290 -36.72 -26.60 -31.38
CA SER A 290 -37.60 -27.71 -30.98
C SER A 290 -39.08 -27.47 -31.34
N ASN A 291 -39.51 -26.22 -31.45
CA ASN A 291 -40.89 -25.85 -31.80
C ASN A 291 -41.18 -25.84 -33.32
N ASN A 292 -40.31 -26.41 -34.16
CA ASN A 292 -40.56 -26.50 -35.59
C ASN A 292 -41.40 -27.75 -35.95
N MET A 293 -42.53 -27.57 -36.63
CA MET A 293 -43.38 -28.68 -37.13
C MET A 293 -42.61 -29.69 -38.01
N TRP A 294 -41.52 -29.26 -38.66
CA TRP A 294 -40.68 -30.09 -39.53
C TRP A 294 -39.54 -30.81 -38.80
N ILE A 295 -39.55 -30.84 -37.46
CA ILE A 295 -38.50 -31.50 -36.67
C ILE A 295 -38.38 -32.99 -36.97
N PHE A 296 -39.45 -33.64 -37.43
CA PHE A 296 -39.44 -35.04 -37.86
C PHE A 296 -38.59 -35.30 -39.13
N LEU A 297 -38.24 -34.26 -39.90
CA LEU A 297 -37.33 -34.39 -41.05
C LEU A 297 -35.84 -34.32 -40.66
N LYS A 298 -35.50 -33.74 -39.50
CA LYS A 298 -34.10 -33.61 -39.01
C LYS A 298 -33.35 -34.94 -38.80
N PRO A 299 -33.98 -36.06 -38.39
CA PRO A 299 -33.26 -37.30 -38.12
C PRO A 299 -32.60 -37.93 -39.34
N LEU A 300 -33.07 -37.61 -40.56
CA LEU A 300 -32.59 -38.20 -41.81
C LEU A 300 -31.94 -37.11 -42.68
N SER A 301 -30.76 -37.38 -43.24
CA SER A 301 -30.14 -36.45 -44.20
C SER A 301 -30.97 -36.37 -45.49
N TRP A 302 -30.83 -35.27 -46.23
CA TRP A 302 -31.54 -35.09 -47.50
C TRP A 302 -31.24 -36.20 -48.52
N ASP A 303 -29.99 -36.65 -48.57
CA ASP A 303 -29.57 -37.76 -49.43
C ASP A 303 -30.30 -39.07 -49.09
N LEU A 304 -30.53 -39.30 -47.80
CA LEU A 304 -31.19 -40.50 -47.30
C LEU A 304 -32.72 -40.42 -47.47
N TRP A 305 -33.31 -39.23 -47.37
CA TRP A 305 -34.70 -38.98 -47.79
C TRP A 305 -34.87 -39.25 -49.29
N LEU A 306 -33.97 -38.73 -50.12
CA LEU A 306 -33.98 -38.94 -51.57
C LEU A 306 -33.82 -40.42 -51.91
N THR A 307 -32.85 -41.10 -51.28
CA THR A 307 -32.62 -42.53 -51.47
C THR A 307 -33.84 -43.36 -51.09
N THR A 308 -34.50 -43.02 -49.97
CA THR A 308 -35.74 -43.69 -49.55
C THR A 308 -36.87 -43.46 -50.55
N GLY A 309 -37.01 -42.24 -51.08
CA GLY A 309 -37.97 -41.91 -52.13
C GLY A 309 -37.71 -42.68 -53.44
N VAL A 310 -36.45 -42.76 -53.88
CA VAL A 310 -36.06 -43.54 -55.06
C VAL A 310 -36.33 -45.03 -54.84
N ALA A 311 -35.94 -45.59 -53.69
CA ALA A 311 -36.21 -46.98 -53.34
C ALA A 311 -37.72 -47.28 -53.29
N PHE A 312 -38.54 -46.37 -52.76
CA PHE A 312 -39.99 -46.47 -52.75
C PHE A 312 -40.57 -46.56 -54.17
N VAL A 313 -40.13 -45.68 -55.08
CA VAL A 313 -40.57 -45.68 -56.48
C VAL A 313 -40.10 -46.93 -57.23
N CYS A 314 -38.84 -47.33 -57.05
CA CYS A 314 -38.30 -48.56 -57.65
C CYS A 314 -39.09 -49.80 -57.19
N THR A 315 -39.40 -49.90 -55.90
CA THR A 315 -40.23 -51.00 -55.36
C THR A 315 -41.61 -51.01 -55.99
N GLY A 316 -42.23 -49.84 -56.15
CA GLY A 316 -43.54 -49.71 -56.82
C GLY A 316 -43.51 -50.14 -58.28
N LEU A 317 -42.45 -49.78 -59.02
CA LEU A 317 -42.25 -50.21 -60.39
C LEU A 317 -42.08 -51.74 -60.50
N VAL A 318 -41.32 -52.36 -59.59
CA VAL A 318 -41.14 -53.82 -59.56
C VAL A 318 -42.48 -54.53 -59.30
N VAL A 319 -43.25 -54.07 -58.31
CA VAL A 319 -44.58 -54.61 -58.02
C VAL A 319 -45.51 -54.43 -59.21
N TRP A 320 -45.52 -53.25 -59.84
CA TRP A 320 -46.31 -53.00 -61.04
C TRP A 320 -45.97 -53.97 -62.17
N ILE A 321 -44.69 -54.19 -62.49
CA ILE A 321 -44.28 -55.13 -63.55
C ILE A 321 -44.77 -56.56 -63.26
N LEU A 322 -44.67 -57.01 -62.00
CA LEU A 322 -45.04 -58.37 -61.61
C LEU A 322 -46.56 -58.57 -61.59
N GLU A 323 -47.31 -57.66 -60.97
CA GLU A 323 -48.75 -57.79 -60.77
C GLU A 323 -49.58 -57.37 -61.99
N HIS A 324 -49.11 -56.43 -62.82
CA HIS A 324 -49.85 -55.93 -63.99
C HIS A 324 -50.19 -57.03 -65.01
N ARG A 325 -49.38 -58.10 -65.06
CA ARG A 325 -49.63 -59.24 -65.97
C ARG A 325 -50.76 -60.14 -65.51
N ILE A 326 -50.97 -60.30 -64.20
CA ILE A 326 -51.84 -61.34 -63.63
C ILE A 326 -53.10 -60.74 -63.00
N ASN A 327 -52.99 -59.56 -62.38
CA ASN A 327 -54.06 -58.95 -61.61
C ASN A 327 -54.78 -57.85 -62.40
N ASN A 328 -56.11 -57.96 -62.50
CA ASN A 328 -56.95 -57.01 -63.25
C ASN A 328 -57.06 -55.63 -62.58
N GLU A 329 -56.76 -55.51 -61.29
CA GLU A 329 -56.78 -54.22 -60.56
C GLU A 329 -55.67 -53.26 -61.02
N PHE A 330 -54.58 -53.78 -61.61
CA PHE A 330 -53.48 -52.98 -62.18
C PHE A 330 -53.68 -52.61 -63.66
N ARG A 331 -54.86 -52.90 -64.24
CA ARG A 331 -55.20 -52.60 -65.66
C ARG A 331 -56.19 -51.44 -65.83
N GLY A 332 -56.49 -50.69 -64.77
CA GLY A 332 -57.40 -49.54 -64.78
C GLY A 332 -56.83 -48.30 -65.50
N SER A 333 -57.49 -47.14 -65.34
CA SER A 333 -57.02 -45.87 -65.90
C SER A 333 -55.66 -45.46 -65.34
N ALA A 334 -54.85 -44.67 -66.07
CA ALA A 334 -53.48 -44.33 -65.67
C ALA A 334 -53.38 -43.74 -64.25
N HIS A 335 -54.34 -42.92 -63.83
CA HIS A 335 -54.38 -42.36 -62.47
C HIS A 335 -54.70 -43.41 -61.40
N GLN A 336 -55.55 -44.39 -61.70
CA GLN A 336 -55.87 -45.49 -60.78
C GLN A 336 -54.67 -46.42 -60.59
N GLN A 337 -53.93 -46.73 -61.67
CA GLN A 337 -52.73 -47.56 -61.61
C GLN A 337 -51.64 -46.93 -60.74
N VAL A 338 -51.44 -45.62 -60.86
CA VAL A 338 -50.49 -44.89 -60.01
C VAL A 338 -50.93 -44.99 -58.54
N GLY A 339 -52.21 -44.76 -58.25
CA GLY A 339 -52.76 -44.88 -56.90
C GLY A 339 -52.55 -46.27 -56.26
N THR A 340 -52.81 -47.35 -57.00
CA THR A 340 -52.59 -48.72 -56.51
C THR A 340 -51.11 -49.01 -56.27
N VAL A 341 -50.21 -48.57 -57.15
CA VAL A 341 -48.76 -48.74 -56.97
C VAL A 341 -48.25 -48.04 -55.72
N PHE A 342 -48.67 -46.79 -55.48
CA PHE A 342 -48.32 -46.06 -54.26
C PHE A 342 -48.88 -46.72 -53.00
N TRP A 343 -50.13 -47.21 -53.05
CA TRP A 343 -50.77 -47.91 -51.93
C TRP A 343 -50.08 -49.23 -51.57
N PHE A 344 -49.70 -50.03 -52.57
CA PHE A 344 -48.99 -51.29 -52.36
C PHE A 344 -47.56 -51.07 -51.86
N SER A 345 -46.80 -50.12 -52.43
CA SER A 345 -45.46 -49.77 -51.92
C SER A 345 -45.48 -49.30 -50.46
N PHE A 346 -46.47 -48.48 -50.10
CA PHE A 346 -46.66 -48.04 -48.71
C PHE A 346 -47.03 -49.21 -47.80
N SER A 347 -47.95 -50.07 -48.23
CA SER A 347 -48.37 -51.25 -47.46
C SER A 347 -47.22 -52.23 -47.24
N ILE A 348 -46.36 -52.45 -48.24
CA ILE A 348 -45.17 -53.30 -48.10
C ILE A 348 -44.21 -52.70 -47.08
N LEU A 349 -43.91 -51.40 -47.15
CA LEU A 349 -42.96 -50.77 -46.21
C LEU A 349 -43.46 -50.73 -44.76
N VAL A 350 -44.76 -50.56 -44.55
CA VAL A 350 -45.36 -50.49 -43.21
C VAL A 350 -45.64 -51.89 -42.63
N PHE A 351 -46.02 -52.87 -43.46
CA PHE A 351 -46.45 -54.20 -43.01
C PHE A 351 -45.43 -55.33 -43.25
N ALA A 352 -44.28 -55.08 -43.90
CA ALA A 352 -43.23 -56.09 -44.07
C ALA A 352 -42.62 -56.60 -42.75
N HIS A 353 -42.88 -55.92 -41.62
CA HIS A 353 -42.42 -56.35 -40.30
C HIS A 353 -43.33 -57.40 -39.62
N SER A 354 -44.37 -57.89 -40.30
CA SER A 354 -45.24 -58.96 -39.81
C SER A 354 -44.87 -60.31 -40.45
N LYS A 355 -43.70 -60.86 -40.09
CA LYS A 355 -43.49 -62.31 -40.06
C LYS A 355 -42.30 -62.70 -39.20
#